data_AF-A0A960AEE2-F1
#
_entry.id   AF-A0A960AEE2-F1
#
_cell.length_a   1.000
_cell.length_b   1.000
_cell.length_c   1.000
_cell.angle_alpha   90.00
_cell.angle_beta   90.00
_cell.angle_gamma   90.00
#
_symmetry.space_group_name_H-M   'P 1'
#
loop_
_entity.id
_entity.type
_entity.pdbx_description
1 polymer ?
#
loop_
_entity_poly.entity_id
_entity_poly.type
_entity_poly.pdbx_seq_one_letter_code
_entity_poly.pdbx_strand_id
1 'polypeptide(L)'
;MAEQAEQAGSIAHSTVPAGSTARWKDKKRYLWLIGLVVPSLAFIGYGAWALTGWGIFFWIGPIVILGVVPAIDLVAGLDRSNPPDDVIEALERDRYYRWITYLFLPIQYVGFAGAMWLIAGGADLSTIDKVGLAVSIGCIGGIGINTAHELGHKREENERWLSK
;
A
#
# COMPACT_ATOMS: atom_id res chain seq x y z
N MET A 1 -13.98 3.78 -53.22
CA MET A 1 -14.37 4.27 -51.87
C MET A 1 -14.86 3.09 -51.01
N ALA A 2 -13.98 2.16 -50.62
CA ALA A 2 -14.26 1.16 -49.57
C ALA A 2 -13.02 0.31 -49.19
N GLU A 3 -11.83 0.90 -49.04
CA GLU A 3 -10.63 0.10 -48.70
C GLU A 3 -9.58 0.88 -47.88
N GLN A 4 -10.04 1.68 -46.89
CA GLN A 4 -9.14 2.42 -45.98
C GLN A 4 -9.65 2.46 -44.52
N ALA A 5 -10.31 1.41 -44.03
CA ALA A 5 -10.88 1.41 -42.67
C ALA A 5 -10.30 0.33 -41.73
N GLU A 6 -9.09 -0.18 -41.99
CA GLU A 6 -8.47 -1.20 -41.13
C GLU A 6 -7.00 -0.88 -40.81
N GLN A 7 -6.75 0.33 -40.33
CA GLN A 7 -5.48 0.69 -39.69
C GLN A 7 -5.79 1.46 -38.39
N ALA A 8 -6.17 0.74 -37.35
CA ALA A 8 -6.21 1.24 -35.98
C ALA A 8 -5.19 0.47 -35.14
N GLY A 9 -3.96 1.01 -35.12
CA GLY A 9 -3.03 0.96 -33.97
C GLY A 9 -2.70 -0.39 -33.35
N SER A 10 -1.85 -1.18 -34.00
CA SER A 10 -1.02 -2.16 -33.29
C SER A 10 -0.01 -1.39 -32.42
N ILE A 11 -0.22 -1.36 -31.10
CA ILE A 11 0.80 -0.88 -30.15
C ILE A 11 1.97 -1.86 -30.18
N ALA A 12 3.05 -1.45 -30.84
CA ALA A 12 4.18 -2.28 -31.25
C ALA A 12 5.10 -2.79 -30.10
N HIS A 13 4.63 -2.77 -28.84
CA HIS A 13 5.41 -3.25 -27.70
C HIS A 13 4.68 -4.16 -26.71
N SER A 14 3.42 -4.53 -26.96
CA SER A 14 2.78 -5.56 -26.14
C SER A 14 3.24 -6.96 -26.59
N THR A 15 3.86 -7.73 -25.68
CA THR A 15 4.24 -9.14 -25.92
C THR A 15 3.03 -10.09 -25.82
N VAL A 16 1.84 -9.52 -25.67
CA VAL A 16 0.60 -10.22 -25.40
C VAL A 16 -0.35 -9.96 -26.57
N PRO A 17 -0.71 -10.98 -27.38
CA PRO A 17 -1.63 -10.79 -28.51
C PRO A 17 -2.96 -10.18 -28.04
N ALA A 18 -3.46 -9.20 -28.78
CA ALA A 18 -4.78 -8.59 -28.53
C ALA A 18 -5.85 -9.70 -28.47
N GLY A 19 -6.55 -9.80 -27.34
CA GLY A 19 -7.57 -10.84 -27.07
C GLY A 19 -7.10 -12.02 -26.21
N SER A 20 -5.82 -12.13 -25.84
CA SER A 20 -5.32 -13.21 -24.96
C SER A 20 -5.56 -12.97 -23.46
N THR A 21 -6.16 -11.83 -23.10
CA THR A 21 -6.30 -11.35 -21.72
C THR A 21 -7.64 -11.67 -21.06
N ALA A 22 -8.59 -12.25 -21.80
CA ALA A 22 -9.88 -12.69 -21.30
C ALA A 22 -9.82 -13.78 -20.20
N ARG A 23 -8.63 -14.30 -19.87
CA ARG A 23 -8.45 -15.43 -18.94
C ARG A 23 -7.47 -15.21 -17.81
N TRP A 24 -6.87 -14.01 -17.68
CA TRP A 24 -5.96 -13.75 -16.57
C TRP A 24 -6.75 -13.61 -15.27
N LYS A 25 -6.33 -14.34 -14.22
CA LYS A 25 -6.96 -14.31 -12.90
C LYS A 25 -5.89 -14.09 -11.85
N ASP A 26 -6.08 -13.05 -11.05
CA ASP A 26 -5.24 -12.80 -9.88
C ASP A 26 -5.49 -13.90 -8.84
N LYS A 27 -4.56 -14.86 -8.76
CA LYS A 27 -4.59 -15.93 -7.74
C LYS A 27 -4.30 -15.41 -6.33
N LYS A 28 -3.73 -14.20 -6.22
CA LYS A 28 -3.26 -13.56 -4.99
C LYS A 28 -4.13 -12.36 -4.61
N ARG A 29 -5.31 -12.21 -5.19
CA ARG A 29 -6.24 -11.08 -4.94
C ARG A 29 -6.41 -10.75 -3.46
N TYR A 30 -6.56 -11.77 -2.60
CA TYR A 30 -6.75 -11.56 -1.17
C TYR A 30 -5.47 -11.15 -0.42
N LEU A 31 -4.29 -11.47 -0.94
CA LEU A 31 -3.01 -11.08 -0.33
C LEU A 31 -2.79 -9.56 -0.38
N TRP A 32 -3.50 -8.82 -1.24
CA TRP A 32 -3.44 -7.35 -1.26
C TRP A 32 -3.87 -6.71 0.07
N LEU A 33 -4.69 -7.39 0.88
CA LEU A 33 -5.03 -6.92 2.23
C LEU A 33 -3.83 -6.85 3.17
N ILE A 34 -2.76 -7.61 2.90
CA ILE A 34 -1.50 -7.53 3.66
C ILE A 34 -0.89 -6.13 3.54
N GLY A 35 -1.17 -5.38 2.46
CA GLY A 35 -0.76 -3.98 2.34
C GLY A 35 -1.29 -3.07 3.45
N LEU A 36 -2.38 -3.46 4.14
CA LEU A 36 -2.94 -2.73 5.29
C LEU A 36 -2.24 -3.05 6.61
N VAL A 37 -1.32 -4.02 6.65
CA VAL A 37 -0.58 -4.35 7.87
C VAL A 37 0.30 -3.18 8.31
N VAL A 38 1.06 -2.59 7.38
CA VAL A 38 1.99 -1.49 7.68
C VAL A 38 1.29 -0.28 8.33
N PRO A 39 0.23 0.31 7.76
CA PRO A 39 -0.46 1.45 8.40
C PRO A 39 -1.13 1.04 9.72
N SER A 40 -1.41 -0.26 9.91
CA SER A 40 -2.02 -0.79 11.14
C SER A 40 -1.02 -1.06 12.27
N LEU A 41 0.29 -1.01 12.02
CA LEU A 41 1.32 -1.36 13.02
C LEU A 41 1.26 -0.47 14.26
N ALA A 42 0.88 0.80 14.14
CA ALA A 42 0.73 1.70 15.29
C ALA A 42 -0.33 1.20 16.29
N PHE A 43 -1.44 0.66 15.79
CA PHE A 43 -2.51 0.10 16.62
C PHE A 43 -2.10 -1.23 17.26
N ILE A 44 -1.38 -2.07 16.51
CA ILE A 44 -0.85 -3.34 17.01
C ILE A 44 0.16 -3.07 18.13
N GLY A 45 1.08 -2.11 17.93
CA GLY A 45 2.06 -1.71 18.93
C GLY A 45 1.40 -1.16 20.20
N TYR A 46 0.45 -0.24 20.05
CA TYR A 46 -0.31 0.28 21.19
C TYR A 46 -1.10 -0.81 21.92
N GLY A 47 -1.83 -1.66 21.19
CA GLY A 47 -2.62 -2.74 21.79
C GLY A 47 -1.75 -3.76 22.53
N ALA A 48 -0.62 -4.16 21.95
CA ALA A 48 0.32 -5.07 22.60
C ALA A 48 0.94 -4.45 23.86
N TRP A 49 1.34 -3.18 23.80
CA TRP A 49 1.81 -2.45 24.99
C TRP A 49 0.71 -2.32 26.05
N ALA A 50 -0.54 -2.01 25.69
CA ALA A 50 -1.65 -1.87 26.63
C ALA A 50 -1.97 -3.20 27.36
N LEU A 51 -1.71 -4.35 26.71
CA LEU A 51 -1.95 -5.66 27.29
C LEU A 51 -0.79 -6.16 28.18
N THR A 52 0.45 -5.78 27.90
CA THR A 52 1.63 -6.35 28.58
C THR A 52 2.45 -5.33 29.40
N GLY A 53 2.28 -4.04 29.13
CA GLY A 53 3.12 -2.95 29.63
C GLY A 53 4.51 -2.85 28.99
N TRP A 54 4.81 -3.64 27.94
CA TRP A 54 6.17 -3.72 27.41
C TRP A 54 6.46 -2.67 26.34
N GLY A 55 7.35 -1.73 26.66
CA GLY A 55 7.75 -0.63 25.77
C GLY A 55 8.31 -1.04 24.40
N ILE A 56 8.83 -2.28 24.28
CA ILE A 56 9.37 -2.81 23.01
C ILE A 56 8.34 -2.77 21.87
N PHE A 57 7.04 -2.85 22.18
CA PHE A 57 5.99 -2.81 21.16
C PHE A 57 5.88 -1.46 20.46
N PHE A 58 6.40 -0.37 21.05
CA PHE A 58 6.50 0.90 20.34
C PHE A 58 7.61 0.93 19.29
N TRP A 59 8.53 -0.04 19.27
CA TRP A 59 9.56 -0.22 18.24
C TRP A 59 9.09 -1.11 17.07
N ILE A 60 7.80 -1.45 17.02
CA ILE A 60 7.25 -2.37 16.03
C ILE A 60 7.47 -1.92 14.58
N GLY A 61 7.49 -0.61 14.30
CA GLY A 61 7.72 -0.06 12.96
C GLY A 61 9.06 -0.52 12.36
N PRO A 62 10.21 -0.11 12.92
CA PRO A 62 11.51 -0.56 12.41
C PRO A 62 11.71 -2.07 12.51
N ILE A 63 11.24 -2.74 13.58
CA ILE A 63 11.36 -4.20 13.71
C ILE A 63 10.67 -4.91 12.54
N VAL A 64 9.43 -4.53 12.23
CA VAL A 64 8.68 -5.17 11.15
C VAL A 64 9.19 -4.75 9.79
N ILE A 65 9.36 -3.44 9.54
CA ILE A 65 9.68 -2.90 8.22
C ILE A 65 11.12 -3.22 7.80
N LEU A 66 12.07 -3.20 8.73
CA LEU A 66 13.50 -3.39 8.44
C LEU A 66 14.02 -4.78 8.83
N GLY A 67 13.30 -5.51 9.68
CA GLY A 67 13.66 -6.87 10.10
C GLY A 67 12.77 -7.93 9.48
N VAL A 68 11.49 -7.93 9.85
CA VAL A 68 10.55 -9.02 9.51
C VAL A 68 10.26 -9.07 8.01
N VAL A 69 9.92 -7.93 7.39
CA VAL A 69 9.58 -7.89 5.95
C VAL A 69 10.76 -8.33 5.08
N PRO A 70 12.00 -7.80 5.25
CA PRO A 70 13.16 -8.29 4.50
C PRO A 70 13.45 -9.77 4.75
N ALA A 71 13.30 -10.26 5.99
CA ALA A 71 13.48 -11.67 6.28
C ALA A 71 12.46 -12.56 5.54
N ILE A 72 11.20 -12.13 5.48
CA ILE A 72 10.16 -12.83 4.70
C ILE A 72 10.51 -12.80 3.21
N ASP A 73 10.92 -11.65 2.68
CA ASP A 73 11.28 -11.51 1.26
C ASP A 73 12.43 -12.44 0.85
N LEU A 74 13.46 -12.56 1.69
CA LEU A 74 14.59 -13.48 1.49
C LEU A 74 14.15 -14.96 1.45
N VAL A 75 13.16 -15.34 2.24
CA VAL A 75 12.67 -16.73 2.32
C VAL A 75 11.63 -17.03 1.24
N ALA A 76 10.73 -16.09 0.95
CA ALA A 76 9.66 -16.26 -0.03
C ALA A 76 10.17 -16.24 -1.47
N GLY A 77 11.26 -15.51 -1.73
CA GLY A 77 11.86 -15.37 -3.05
C GLY A 77 11.03 -14.51 -4.02
N LEU A 78 11.55 -14.32 -5.22
CA LEU A 78 10.96 -13.43 -6.23
C LEU A 78 9.73 -14.06 -6.90
N ASP A 79 8.60 -13.34 -6.87
CA ASP A 79 7.46 -13.66 -7.73
C ASP A 79 7.67 -13.09 -9.13
N ARG A 80 7.61 -13.94 -10.15
CA ARG A 80 7.72 -13.55 -11.57
C ARG A 80 6.37 -13.39 -12.26
N SER A 81 5.27 -13.51 -11.51
CA SER A 81 3.92 -13.42 -12.03
C SER A 81 3.53 -11.95 -12.20
N ASN A 82 3.69 -11.39 -13.41
CA ASN A 82 3.23 -10.04 -13.71
C ASN A 82 1.91 -10.07 -14.52
N PRO A 83 0.92 -9.23 -14.18
CA PRO A 83 -0.24 -9.02 -15.05
C PRO A 83 0.20 -8.42 -16.41
N PRO A 84 -0.50 -8.75 -17.51
CA PRO A 84 -0.41 -8.00 -18.78
C PRO A 84 -0.85 -6.54 -18.63
N ASP A 85 -0.30 -5.63 -19.46
CA ASP A 85 -0.55 -4.18 -19.36
C ASP A 85 -2.03 -3.78 -19.42
N ASP A 86 -2.83 -4.43 -20.27
CA ASP A 86 -4.26 -4.17 -20.40
C ASP A 86 -5.07 -4.67 -19.19
N VAL A 87 -4.55 -5.68 -18.48
CA VAL A 87 -5.13 -6.18 -17.24
C VAL A 87 -4.80 -5.25 -16.06
N ILE A 88 -3.65 -4.56 -16.09
CA ILE A 88 -3.27 -3.58 -15.07
C ILE A 88 -4.30 -2.45 -15.00
N GLU A 89 -4.67 -1.86 -16.14
CA GLU A 89 -5.69 -0.79 -16.18
C GLU A 89 -7.05 -1.29 -15.66
N ALA A 90 -7.42 -2.53 -15.97
CA ALA A 90 -8.64 -3.15 -15.46
C ALA A 90 -8.59 -3.38 -13.93
N LEU A 91 -7.44 -3.80 -13.38
CA LEU A 91 -7.24 -4.00 -11.94
C LEU A 91 -7.28 -2.67 -11.17
N GLU A 92 -6.71 -1.61 -11.73
CA GLU A 92 -6.77 -0.27 -11.14
C GLU A 92 -8.21 0.27 -11.06
N ARG A 93 -9.05 -0.08 -12.04
CA ARG A 93 -10.49 0.22 -12.03
C ARG A 93 -11.31 -0.74 -11.16
N ASP A 94 -10.79 -1.89 -10.77
CA ASP A 94 -11.51 -2.79 -9.88
C ASP A 94 -11.64 -2.16 -8.47
N ARG A 95 -12.89 -2.09 -8.01
CA ARG A 95 -13.29 -1.44 -6.76
C ARG A 95 -12.56 -2.04 -5.56
N TYR A 96 -12.30 -3.33 -5.55
CA TYR A 96 -11.63 -4.02 -4.44
C TYR A 96 -10.22 -3.47 -4.19
N TYR A 97 -9.37 -3.43 -5.21
CA TYR A 97 -7.99 -2.94 -5.07
C TYR A 97 -7.97 -1.46 -4.69
N ARG A 98 -8.87 -0.68 -5.28
CA ARG A 98 -9.00 0.75 -5.00
C ARG A 98 -9.38 1.04 -3.55
N TRP A 99 -10.32 0.28 -2.98
CA TRP A 99 -10.70 0.45 -1.59
C TRP A 99 -9.57 0.09 -0.63
N ILE A 100 -8.73 -0.89 -0.95
CA ILE A 100 -7.55 -1.20 -0.13
C ILE A 100 -6.61 0.00 -0.09
N THR A 101 -6.29 0.59 -1.24
CA THR A 101 -5.49 1.83 -1.28
C THR A 101 -6.15 2.98 -0.51
N TYR A 102 -7.47 3.13 -0.62
CA TYR A 102 -8.20 4.18 0.12
C TYR A 102 -8.26 3.93 1.62
N LEU A 103 -8.31 2.66 2.07
CA LEU A 103 -8.30 2.28 3.48
C LEU A 103 -6.94 2.53 4.15
N PHE A 104 -5.85 2.50 3.37
CA PHE A 104 -4.52 2.81 3.87
C PHE A 104 -4.48 4.19 4.54
N LEU A 105 -5.04 5.20 3.87
CA LEU A 105 -4.96 6.60 4.29
C LEU A 105 -5.66 6.91 5.63
N PRO A 106 -6.93 6.55 5.87
CA PRO A 106 -7.57 6.79 7.16
C PRO A 106 -6.90 6.00 8.28
N ILE A 107 -6.46 4.75 8.04
CA ILE A 107 -5.72 3.97 9.04
C ILE A 107 -4.42 4.71 9.41
N GLN A 108 -3.68 5.19 8.41
CA GLN A 108 -2.45 5.97 8.60
C GLN A 108 -2.69 7.23 9.42
N TYR A 109 -3.70 8.03 9.07
CA TYR A 109 -3.99 9.29 9.77
C TYR A 109 -4.45 9.07 11.21
N VAL A 110 -5.32 8.09 11.45
CA VAL A 110 -5.77 7.75 12.81
C VAL A 110 -4.59 7.23 13.64
N GLY A 111 -3.74 6.38 13.07
CA GLY A 111 -2.52 5.90 13.73
C GLY A 111 -1.55 7.04 14.07
N PHE A 112 -1.36 7.97 13.14
CA PHE A 112 -0.52 9.16 13.35
C PHE A 112 -1.08 10.07 14.45
N ALA A 113 -2.36 10.41 14.39
CA ALA A 113 -3.02 11.23 15.41
C ALA A 113 -2.97 10.56 16.78
N GLY A 114 -3.21 9.24 16.84
CA GLY A 114 -3.08 8.45 18.07
C GLY A 114 -1.67 8.47 18.64
N ALA A 115 -0.65 8.33 17.78
CA ALA A 115 0.75 8.43 18.20
C ALA A 115 1.08 9.81 18.80
N MET A 116 0.60 10.88 18.16
CA MET A 116 0.80 12.25 18.67
C MET A 116 0.11 12.46 20.02
N TRP A 117 -1.13 11.96 20.16
CA TRP A 117 -1.87 12.02 21.42
C TRP A 117 -1.14 11.28 22.56
N LEU A 118 -0.61 10.08 22.29
CA LEU A 118 0.19 9.31 23.25
C LEU A 118 1.45 10.07 23.68
N ILE A 119 2.21 10.60 22.72
CA ILE A 119 3.43 11.38 23.00
C ILE A 119 3.13 12.62 23.85
N ALA A 120 2.00 13.28 23.59
CA ALA A 120 1.52 14.46 24.30
C ALA A 120 1.02 14.19 25.73
N GLY A 121 1.02 12.93 26.19
CA GLY A 121 0.61 12.55 27.55
C GLY A 121 -0.72 11.81 27.62
N GLY A 122 -1.22 11.27 26.50
CA GLY A 122 -2.38 10.37 26.49
C GLY A 122 -2.18 9.08 27.29
N ALA A 123 -0.93 8.72 27.58
CA ALA A 123 -0.56 7.62 28.46
C ALA A 123 0.77 7.92 29.17
N ASP A 124 1.03 7.22 30.29
CA ASP A 124 2.31 7.29 31.00
C ASP A 124 3.37 6.46 30.26
N LEU A 125 4.09 7.12 29.38
CA LEU A 125 5.11 6.54 28.50
C LEU A 125 6.48 7.01 28.95
N SER A 126 7.42 6.06 29.06
CA SER A 126 8.81 6.43 29.27
C SER A 126 9.35 7.21 28.07
N THR A 127 10.45 7.96 28.27
CA THR A 127 11.11 8.68 27.17
C THR A 127 11.51 7.73 26.03
N ILE A 128 11.93 6.50 26.35
CA ILE A 128 12.31 5.48 25.37
C ILE A 128 11.10 5.02 24.56
N ASP A 129 9.94 4.86 25.19
CA ASP A 129 8.71 4.47 24.50
C ASP A 129 8.26 5.54 23.51
N LYS A 130 8.33 6.82 23.92
CA LYS A 130 8.02 7.95 23.03
C LYS A 130 8.96 8.02 21.83
N VAL A 131 10.25 7.75 22.03
CA VAL A 131 11.23 7.68 20.94
C VAL A 131 10.91 6.51 20.01
N GLY A 132 10.66 5.31 20.56
CA GLY A 132 10.27 4.15 19.76
C GLY A 132 9.02 4.41 18.92
N LEU A 133 7.99 4.99 19.54
CA LEU A 133 6.74 5.35 18.88
C LEU A 133 6.95 6.39 17.77
N ALA A 134 7.76 7.43 18.03
CA ALA A 134 8.11 8.45 17.03
C ALA A 134 8.88 7.86 15.84
N VAL A 135 9.83 6.96 16.09
CA VAL A 135 10.56 6.24 15.03
C VAL A 135 9.60 5.35 14.24
N SER A 136 8.76 4.57 14.92
CA SER A 136 7.79 3.68 14.28
C SER A 136 6.81 4.44 13.40
N ILE A 137 6.23 5.54 13.87
CA ILE A 137 5.29 6.32 13.07
C ILE A 137 5.99 7.00 11.88
N GLY A 138 7.25 7.40 12.03
CA GLY A 138 8.09 7.88 10.94
C GLY A 138 8.33 6.82 9.87
N CYS A 139 8.70 5.59 10.25
CA CYS A 139 8.88 4.47 9.33
C CYS A 139 7.59 4.13 8.58
N ILE A 140 6.46 4.03 9.30
CA ILE A 140 5.15 3.74 8.72
C ILE A 140 4.76 4.85 7.73
N GLY A 141 4.92 6.12 8.12
CA GLY A 141 4.65 7.28 7.26
C GLY A 141 5.52 7.31 6.01
N GLY A 142 6.81 6.94 6.13
CA GLY A 142 7.72 6.81 5.00
C GLY A 142 7.24 5.81 3.93
N ILE A 143 6.71 4.65 4.35
CA ILE A 143 6.09 3.68 3.42
C ILE A 143 4.83 4.27 2.79
N GLY A 144 4.03 5.01 3.55
CA GLY A 144 2.81 5.65 3.06
C GLY A 144 3.01 6.69 1.95
N ILE A 145 4.24 7.17 1.73
CA ILE A 145 4.55 8.11 0.63
C ILE A 145 4.23 7.49 -0.73
N ASN A 146 4.51 6.20 -0.94
CA ASN A 146 4.18 5.54 -2.21
C ASN A 146 2.68 5.54 -2.47
N THR A 147 1.87 5.21 -1.46
CA THR A 147 0.42 5.25 -1.58
C THR A 147 -0.09 6.66 -1.87
N ALA A 148 0.49 7.69 -1.23
CA ALA A 148 0.15 9.08 -1.52
C ALA A 148 0.52 9.48 -2.95
N HIS A 149 1.68 9.04 -3.44
CA HIS A 149 2.14 9.28 -4.80
C HIS A 149 1.21 8.64 -5.85
N GLU A 150 0.84 7.38 -5.64
CA GLU A 150 -0.12 6.65 -6.50
C GLU A 150 -1.50 7.32 -6.54
N LEU A 151 -2.00 7.77 -5.39
CA LEU A 151 -3.28 8.49 -5.32
C LEU A 151 -3.21 9.89 -5.97
N GLY A 152 -2.07 10.56 -5.85
CA GLY A 152 -1.82 11.86 -6.48
C GLY A 152 -1.87 11.77 -8.01
N HIS A 153 -1.19 10.77 -8.60
CA HIS A 153 -1.24 10.53 -10.04
C HIS A 153 -2.65 10.28 -10.56
N LYS A 154 -3.44 9.47 -9.83
CA LYS A 154 -4.86 9.22 -10.19
C LYS A 154 -5.71 10.49 -10.15
N ARG A 155 -5.43 11.42 -9.24
CA ARG A 155 -6.15 12.69 -9.16
C ARG A 155 -5.86 13.57 -10.38
N GLU A 156 -4.60 13.65 -10.77
CA GLU A 156 -4.16 14.44 -11.93
C GLU A 156 -4.80 13.94 -13.24
N GLU A 157 -4.91 12.62 -13.43
CA GLU A 157 -5.61 12.04 -14.60
C GLU A 157 -7.09 12.40 -14.63
N ASN A 158 -7.77 12.34 -13.48
CA ASN A 158 -9.19 12.73 -13.38
C ASN A 158 -9.39 14.23 -13.66
N GLU A 159 -8.50 15.08 -13.16
CA GLU A 159 -8.53 16.53 -13.41
C GLU A 159 -8.33 16.84 -14.91
N ARG A 160 -7.38 16.16 -15.58
CA ARG A 160 -7.14 16.30 -17.03
C ARG A 160 -8.30 15.77 -17.89
N TRP A 161 -9.02 14.75 -17.44
CA TRP A 161 -10.21 14.24 -18.13
C TRP A 161 -11.38 15.22 -18.02
N LEU A 162 -11.60 15.82 -16.85
CA LEU A 162 -12.65 16.81 -16.61
C LEU A 162 -12.39 18.16 -17.30
N SER A 163 -11.14 18.47 -17.62
CA SER A 163 -10.75 19.74 -18.26
C SER A 163 -10.76 19.69 -19.81
N LYS A 164 -11.23 18.60 -20.42
CA LYS A 164 -11.42 18.45 -21.86
C LYS A 164 -12.90 18.55 -22.21
#